data_AF-A0A2P2MHI6-F1
#
_entry.id   AF-A0A2P2MHI6-F1
#
_cell.length_a   1.000
_cell.length_b   1.000
_cell.length_c   1.000
_cell.angle_alpha   90.00
_cell.angle_beta   90.00
_cell.angle_gamma   90.00
#
_symmetry.space_group_name_H-M   'P 1'
#
loop_
_entity.id
_entity.type
_entity.pdbx_description
1 polymer ?
#
loop_
_entity_poly.entity_id
_entity_poly.type
_entity_poly.pdbx_seq_one_letter_code
_entity_poly.pdbx_strand_id
1 'polypeptide(L)'
;MLMPKDPNATVIMLATGTGIAPFRAFLWKMFFEKHDDYKFNGLAWLFLGVPTSSSLLYKEEFEKMKEKATENFRLDFAVSREQTNEKGEKMYIQTRMAQYAEELWDLLKKDNTYVYMCGLKGMEKGIDDIMVSLAARDGIDWMEYKRQLKKSEQWNVEVY
;
A
#
# COMPACT_ATOMS: atom_id res chain seq x y z
N MET A 1 -5.33 -12.51 -4.71
CA MET A 1 -4.04 -11.87 -5.09
C MET A 1 -2.83 -12.77 -4.78
N LEU A 2 -1.77 -12.76 -5.60
CA LEU A 2 -0.51 -13.50 -5.36
C LEU A 2 0.66 -12.53 -5.19
N MET A 3 1.58 -12.83 -4.27
CA MET A 3 2.80 -12.05 -4.00
C MET A 3 3.82 -12.22 -5.13
N PRO A 4 4.67 -11.22 -5.44
CA PRO A 4 5.71 -11.36 -6.45
C PRO A 4 6.71 -12.45 -6.04
N LYS A 5 7.32 -13.11 -7.03
CA LYS A 5 8.35 -14.12 -6.79
C LYS A 5 9.70 -13.50 -6.41
N ASP A 6 9.98 -12.28 -6.88
CA ASP A 6 11.22 -11.57 -6.56
C ASP A 6 11.24 -11.15 -5.07
N PRO A 7 12.17 -11.68 -4.26
CA PRO A 7 12.26 -11.30 -2.85
C PRO A 7 12.76 -9.85 -2.64
N ASN A 8 13.28 -9.19 -3.67
CA ASN A 8 13.74 -7.80 -3.61
C ASN A 8 12.72 -6.80 -4.17
N ALA A 9 11.52 -7.28 -4.55
CA ALA A 9 10.46 -6.43 -5.07
C ALA A 9 10.02 -5.37 -4.05
N THR A 10 9.59 -4.22 -4.55
CA THR A 10 8.82 -3.26 -3.76
C THR A 10 7.35 -3.67 -3.78
N VAL A 11 6.74 -3.82 -2.62
CA VAL A 11 5.37 -4.27 -2.43
C VAL A 11 4.58 -3.20 -1.66
N ILE A 12 3.74 -2.47 -2.36
CA ILE A 12 2.86 -1.44 -1.78
C ILE A 12 1.48 -2.06 -1.55
N MET A 13 1.00 -2.01 -0.30
CA MET A 13 -0.25 -2.62 0.14
C MET A 13 -1.21 -1.54 0.62
N LEU A 14 -2.34 -1.42 -0.05
CA LEU A 14 -3.36 -0.41 0.19
C LEU A 14 -4.61 -1.09 0.74
N ALA A 15 -4.86 -0.94 2.04
CA ALA A 15 -5.87 -1.70 2.75
C ALA A 15 -6.92 -0.80 3.42
N THR A 16 -8.20 -1.17 3.33
CA THR A 16 -9.24 -0.59 4.20
C THR A 16 -9.99 -1.67 4.95
N GLY A 17 -10.12 -1.53 6.27
CA GLY A 17 -10.85 -2.48 7.11
C GLY A 17 -10.37 -3.92 6.92
N THR A 18 -11.29 -4.83 6.61
CA THR A 18 -11.01 -6.27 6.39
C THR A 18 -10.14 -6.56 5.17
N GLY A 19 -9.91 -5.58 4.29
CA GLY A 19 -8.95 -5.67 3.19
C GLY A 19 -7.50 -5.88 3.65
N ILE A 20 -7.21 -5.76 4.95
CA ILE A 20 -5.92 -6.09 5.53
C ILE A 20 -5.58 -7.59 5.47
N ALA A 21 -6.59 -8.46 5.33
CA ALA A 21 -6.43 -9.92 5.42
C ALA A 21 -5.33 -10.51 4.50
N PRO A 22 -5.31 -10.25 3.18
CA PRO A 22 -4.24 -10.74 2.31
C PRO A 22 -2.85 -10.20 2.70
N PHE A 23 -2.79 -8.95 3.16
CA PHE A 23 -1.53 -8.30 3.50
C PHE A 23 -0.94 -8.80 4.81
N ARG A 24 -1.79 -9.21 5.76
CA ARG A 24 -1.33 -9.93 6.94
C ARG A 24 -0.58 -11.21 6.53
N ALA A 25 -1.12 -11.99 5.59
CA ALA A 25 -0.45 -13.19 5.11
C ALA A 25 0.87 -12.88 4.41
N PHE A 26 0.92 -11.85 3.55
CA PHE A 26 2.15 -11.43 2.87
C PHE A 26 3.22 -11.03 3.90
N LEU A 27 2.87 -10.17 4.84
CA LEU A 27 3.78 -9.63 5.85
C LEU A 27 4.28 -10.70 6.82
N TRP A 28 3.44 -11.68 7.18
CA TRP A 28 3.87 -12.84 7.96
C TRP A 28 4.96 -13.64 7.23
N LYS A 29 4.73 -13.96 5.95
CA LYS A 29 5.71 -14.65 5.10
C LYS A 29 7.00 -13.85 4.92
N MET A 30 6.91 -12.52 4.80
CA MET A 30 8.06 -11.64 4.63
C MET A 30 8.91 -11.49 5.90
N PHE A 31 8.28 -11.36 7.07
CA PHE A 31 8.98 -10.85 8.27
C PHE A 31 8.97 -11.78 9.49
N PHE A 32 7.99 -12.67 9.62
CA PHE A 32 7.84 -13.54 10.79
C PHE A 32 8.19 -14.99 10.53
N GLU A 33 8.07 -15.45 9.29
CA GLU A 33 8.44 -16.80 8.88
C GLU A 33 9.89 -16.87 8.36
N LYS A 34 10.42 -18.09 8.28
CA LYS A 34 11.69 -18.40 7.63
C LYS A 34 11.44 -19.51 6.61
N HIS A 35 11.88 -19.29 5.39
CA HIS A 35 11.78 -20.25 4.28
C HIS A 35 13.15 -20.36 3.62
N ASP A 36 13.57 -21.59 3.27
CA ASP A 36 14.89 -21.83 2.68
C ASP A 36 15.00 -21.23 1.26
N ASP A 37 13.89 -21.12 0.56
CA ASP A 37 13.78 -20.63 -0.82
C ASP A 37 13.30 -19.17 -0.93
N TYR A 38 12.93 -18.54 0.20
CA TYR A 38 12.39 -17.19 0.21
C TYR A 38 12.83 -16.39 1.44
N LYS A 39 13.56 -15.30 1.19
CA LYS A 39 13.93 -14.31 2.19
C LYS A 39 13.69 -12.91 1.62
N PHE A 40 12.64 -12.25 2.07
CA PHE A 40 12.33 -10.89 1.63
C PHE A 40 13.43 -9.91 2.01
N ASN A 41 13.87 -9.10 1.05
CA ASN A 41 14.90 -8.09 1.20
C ASN A 41 14.56 -6.79 0.42
N GLY A 42 13.33 -6.71 -0.12
CA GLY A 42 12.81 -5.53 -0.78
C GLY A 42 12.21 -4.52 0.21
N LEU A 43 11.30 -3.69 -0.31
CA LEU A 43 10.53 -2.72 0.47
C LEU A 43 9.07 -3.16 0.52
N ALA A 44 8.55 -3.42 1.71
CA ALA A 44 7.12 -3.60 1.93
C ALA A 44 6.56 -2.32 2.56
N TRP A 45 5.49 -1.77 2.00
CA TRP A 45 4.86 -0.58 2.52
C TRP A 45 3.36 -0.77 2.66
N LEU A 46 2.88 -0.82 3.90
CA LEU A 46 1.46 -0.95 4.22
C LEU A 46 0.83 0.40 4.55
N PHE A 47 -0.24 0.73 3.83
CA PHE A 47 -1.21 1.76 4.21
C PHE A 47 -2.49 1.08 4.69
N LEU A 48 -2.91 1.35 5.93
CA LEU A 48 -4.15 0.81 6.51
C LEU A 48 -5.10 1.93 6.91
N GLY A 49 -6.23 2.02 6.20
CA GLY A 49 -7.32 2.94 6.49
C GLY A 49 -8.41 2.34 7.37
N VAL A 50 -8.73 3.01 8.47
CA VAL A 50 -9.77 2.61 9.44
C VAL A 50 -10.52 3.82 10.00
N PRO A 51 -11.72 3.64 10.58
CA PRO A 51 -12.44 4.75 11.21
C PRO A 51 -11.78 5.25 12.50
N THR A 52 -11.36 4.35 13.39
CA THR A 52 -10.83 4.67 14.73
C THR A 52 -9.57 3.87 15.02
N SER A 53 -8.75 4.32 15.98
CA SER A 53 -7.55 3.59 16.41
C SER A 53 -7.89 2.22 16.99
N SER A 54 -9.05 2.08 17.64
CA SER A 54 -9.55 0.79 18.13
C SER A 54 -9.92 -0.20 17.01
N SER A 55 -10.05 0.28 15.78
CA SER A 55 -10.35 -0.54 14.60
C SER A 55 -9.08 -0.94 13.82
N LEU A 56 -7.88 -0.61 14.32
CA LEU A 56 -6.60 -1.00 13.72
C LEU A 56 -6.37 -2.50 13.93
N LEU A 57 -6.85 -3.31 12.98
CA LEU A 57 -6.68 -4.76 13.00
C LEU A 57 -5.19 -5.13 12.96
N TYR A 58 -4.78 -6.02 13.87
CA TYR A 58 -3.41 -6.56 13.96
C TYR A 58 -2.31 -5.52 14.19
N LYS A 59 -2.66 -4.38 14.79
CA LYS A 59 -1.74 -3.26 15.03
C LYS A 59 -0.41 -3.71 15.65
N GLU A 60 -0.47 -4.48 16.73
CA GLU A 60 0.70 -4.92 17.48
C GLU A 60 1.62 -5.83 16.65
N GLU A 61 1.06 -6.64 15.75
CA GLU A 61 1.84 -7.47 14.83
C GLU A 61 2.63 -6.61 13.85
N PHE A 62 1.99 -5.62 13.23
CA PHE A 62 2.63 -4.75 12.25
C PHE A 62 3.65 -3.80 12.88
N GLU A 63 3.37 -3.27 14.08
CA GLU A 63 4.34 -2.46 14.82
C GLU A 63 5.58 -3.28 15.15
N LYS A 64 5.42 -4.53 15.60
CA LYS A 64 6.53 -5.45 15.84
C LYS A 64 7.31 -5.80 14.57
N MET A 65 6.66 -5.95 13.42
CA MET A 65 7.34 -6.12 12.14
C MET A 65 8.17 -4.89 11.77
N LYS A 66 7.63 -3.69 12.01
CA LYS A 66 8.31 -2.41 11.72
C LYS A 66 9.56 -2.24 12.59
N GLU A 67 9.49 -2.63 13.86
CA GLU A 67 10.64 -2.63 14.77
C GLU A 67 11.72 -3.64 14.36
N LYS A 68 11.32 -4.82 13.86
CA LYS A 68 12.26 -5.88 13.46
C LYS A 68 12.93 -5.61 12.10
N ALA A 69 12.22 -4.97 11.19
CA ALA A 69 12.63 -4.78 9.79
C ALA A 69 12.53 -3.29 9.39
N THR A 70 13.18 -2.42 10.17
CA THR A 70 13.08 -0.95 10.04
C THR A 70 13.46 -0.41 8.65
N GLU A 71 14.36 -1.10 7.93
CA GLU A 71 14.79 -0.72 6.58
C GLU A 71 13.87 -1.27 5.47
N ASN A 72 13.16 -2.37 5.74
CA ASN A 72 12.38 -3.11 4.73
C ASN A 72 10.87 -2.95 4.90
N PHE A 73 10.37 -2.51 6.06
CA PHE A 73 8.94 -2.38 6.31
C PHE A 73 8.54 -0.98 6.74
N ARG A 74 7.62 -0.38 5.97
CA ARG A 74 6.96 0.88 6.29
C ARG A 74 5.47 0.65 6.56
N LEU A 75 4.97 1.42 7.52
CA LEU A 75 3.61 1.29 8.03
C LEU A 75 3.03 2.67 8.28
N ASP A 76 1.92 2.94 7.59
CA ASP A 76 1.18 4.19 7.66
C ASP A 76 -0.30 3.93 7.92
N PHE A 77 -0.80 4.48 9.03
CA PHE A 77 -2.19 4.41 9.42
C PHE A 77 -2.96 5.66 8.97
N ALA A 78 -4.16 5.45 8.45
CA ALA A 78 -5.10 6.52 8.11
C ALA A 78 -6.37 6.37 8.96
N VAL A 79 -6.46 7.13 10.05
CA VAL A 79 -7.54 7.03 11.04
C VAL A 79 -8.55 8.16 10.87
N SER A 80 -9.56 7.92 10.03
CA SER A 80 -10.43 8.99 9.49
C SER A 80 -11.27 9.77 10.50
N ARG A 81 -11.55 9.24 11.70
CA ARG A 81 -12.30 9.95 12.76
C ARG A 81 -11.43 10.65 13.79
N GLU A 82 -10.12 10.42 13.77
CA GLU A 82 -9.20 10.89 14.80
C GLU A 82 -8.04 11.72 14.23
N GLN A 83 -7.82 11.65 12.92
CA GLN A 83 -6.74 12.35 12.23
C GLN A 83 -7.30 13.19 11.10
N THR A 84 -6.68 14.34 10.89
CA THR A 84 -6.92 15.22 9.75
C THR A 84 -5.60 15.61 9.09
N ASN A 85 -5.63 15.96 7.81
CA ASN A 85 -4.48 16.61 7.17
C ASN A 85 -4.42 18.10 7.53
N GLU A 86 -3.44 18.82 6.97
CA GLU A 86 -3.23 20.26 7.18
C GLU A 86 -4.42 21.12 6.73
N LYS A 87 -5.26 20.61 5.83
CA LYS A 87 -6.48 21.28 5.34
C LYS A 87 -7.72 20.98 6.18
N GLY A 88 -7.58 20.21 7.27
CA GLY A 88 -8.71 19.78 8.11
C GLY A 88 -9.55 18.65 7.50
N GLU A 89 -9.10 18.03 6.41
CA GLU A 89 -9.79 16.92 5.78
C GLU A 89 -9.53 15.62 6.55
N LYS A 90 -10.55 14.75 6.65
CA LYS A 90 -10.43 13.45 7.33
C LYS A 90 -9.31 12.61 6.71
N MET A 91 -8.55 11.92 7.56
CA MET A 91 -7.44 11.07 7.14
C MET A 91 -7.93 9.72 6.61
N TYR A 92 -8.40 9.71 5.36
CA TYR A 92 -8.59 8.47 4.60
C TYR A 92 -7.28 7.99 4.00
N ILE A 93 -7.27 6.78 3.43
CA ILE A 93 -6.05 6.18 2.86
C ILE A 93 -5.45 7.07 1.76
N GLN A 94 -6.29 7.62 0.88
CA GLN A 94 -5.86 8.55 -0.15
C GLN A 94 -5.25 9.82 0.48
N THR A 95 -5.87 10.36 1.53
CA THR A 95 -5.34 11.54 2.24
C THR A 95 -3.95 11.28 2.82
N ARG A 96 -3.71 10.07 3.38
CA ARG A 96 -2.41 9.66 3.88
C ARG A 96 -1.40 9.47 2.74
N MET A 97 -1.79 8.80 1.66
CA MET A 97 -0.94 8.60 0.48
C MET A 97 -0.51 9.93 -0.15
N ALA A 98 -1.37 10.94 -0.15
CA ALA A 98 -1.04 12.27 -0.67
C ALA A 98 0.16 12.93 0.05
N GLN A 99 0.45 12.55 1.29
CA GLN A 99 1.63 13.03 2.03
C GLN A 99 2.94 12.44 1.50
N TYR A 100 2.86 11.31 0.79
CA TYR A 100 3.97 10.58 0.21
C TYR A 100 3.88 10.52 -1.32
N ALA A 101 3.13 11.44 -1.92
CA ALA A 101 2.71 11.37 -3.32
C ALA A 101 3.90 11.23 -4.29
N GLU A 102 4.93 12.06 -4.14
CA GLU A 102 6.16 12.01 -4.95
C GLU A 102 6.90 10.68 -4.79
N GLU A 103 7.07 10.23 -3.55
CA GLU A 103 7.78 8.98 -3.26
C GLU A 103 7.03 7.76 -3.83
N LEU A 104 5.71 7.72 -3.67
CA LEU A 104 4.87 6.66 -4.24
C LEU A 104 4.93 6.66 -5.77
N TRP A 105 4.96 7.83 -6.40
CA TRP A 105 5.10 7.96 -7.84
C TRP A 105 6.46 7.47 -8.34
N ASP A 106 7.55 7.83 -7.66
CA ASP A 106 8.89 7.34 -7.99
C ASP A 106 9.05 5.84 -7.79
N LEU A 107 8.40 5.26 -6.78
CA LEU A 107 8.34 3.82 -6.61
C LEU A 107 7.56 3.16 -7.75
N LEU A 108 6.40 3.71 -8.12
CA LEU A 108 5.55 3.16 -9.17
C LEU A 108 6.21 3.11 -10.54
N LYS A 109 7.13 4.03 -10.82
CA LYS A 109 7.93 4.04 -12.06
C LYS A 109 8.95 2.90 -12.16
N LYS A 110 9.21 2.15 -11.08
CA LYS A 110 10.16 1.03 -11.08
C LYS A 110 9.48 -0.27 -11.53
N ASP A 111 10.15 -1.03 -12.38
CA ASP A 111 9.66 -2.32 -12.90
C ASP A 111 9.50 -3.40 -11.82
N ASN A 112 10.17 -3.25 -10.67
CA ASN A 112 10.07 -4.17 -9.54
C ASN A 112 9.06 -3.73 -8.46
N THR A 113 8.21 -2.74 -8.75
CA THR A 113 7.17 -2.29 -7.83
C THR A 113 5.83 -2.94 -8.16
N TYR A 114 5.19 -3.50 -7.14
CA TYR A 114 3.89 -4.14 -7.21
C TYR A 114 2.95 -3.52 -6.19
N VAL A 115 1.80 -3.05 -6.66
CA VAL A 115 0.74 -2.48 -5.85
C VAL A 115 -0.38 -3.49 -5.69
N TYR A 116 -0.86 -3.62 -4.47
CA TYR A 116 -2.02 -4.41 -4.11
C TYR A 116 -3.02 -3.54 -3.37
N MET A 117 -4.28 -3.60 -3.80
CA MET A 117 -5.38 -2.86 -3.21
C MET A 117 -6.49 -3.80 -2.79
N CYS A 118 -6.90 -3.74 -1.53
CA CYS A 118 -7.94 -4.61 -1.00
C CYS A 118 -8.80 -3.90 0.04
N GLY A 119 -10.12 -4.12 -0.04
CA GLY A 119 -11.07 -3.54 0.90
C GLY A 119 -12.42 -3.26 0.29
N LEU A 120 -13.10 -2.24 0.83
CA LEU A 120 -14.44 -1.87 0.40
C LEU A 120 -14.40 -1.16 -0.96
N LYS A 121 -15.40 -1.45 -1.80
CA LYS A 121 -15.62 -0.69 -3.04
C LYS A 121 -15.67 0.82 -2.79
N GLY A 122 -15.05 1.56 -3.71
CA GLY A 122 -14.98 3.02 -3.67
C GLY A 122 -13.64 3.58 -3.18
N MET A 123 -12.78 2.77 -2.55
CA MET A 123 -11.44 3.22 -2.18
C MET A 123 -10.54 3.55 -3.39
N GLU A 124 -10.80 2.89 -4.53
CA GLU A 124 -10.04 3.06 -5.77
C GLU A 124 -10.09 4.50 -6.30
N LYS A 125 -11.25 5.15 -6.20
CA LYS A 125 -11.48 6.48 -6.79
C LYS A 125 -10.55 7.53 -6.19
N GLY A 126 -10.49 7.59 -4.85
CA GLY A 126 -9.64 8.57 -4.18
C GLY A 126 -8.15 8.36 -4.43
N ILE A 127 -7.74 7.11 -4.68
CA ILE A 127 -6.36 6.78 -5.04
C ILE A 127 -6.09 7.24 -6.48
N ASP A 128 -6.98 6.94 -7.42
CA ASP A 128 -6.86 7.39 -8.81
C ASP A 128 -6.77 8.92 -8.91
N ASP A 129 -7.57 9.67 -8.16
CA ASP A 129 -7.55 11.14 -8.17
C ASP A 129 -6.17 11.73 -7.81
N ILE A 130 -5.47 11.12 -6.85
CA ILE A 130 -4.11 11.51 -6.47
C ILE A 130 -3.12 11.14 -7.57
N MET A 131 -3.23 9.92 -8.10
CA MET A 131 -2.30 9.40 -9.10
C MET A 131 -2.41 10.15 -10.44
N VAL A 132 -3.60 10.59 -10.84
CA VAL A 132 -3.80 11.45 -12.03
C VAL A 132 -2.97 12.73 -11.92
N SER A 133 -3.01 13.37 -10.74
CA SER A 133 -2.31 14.62 -10.50
C SER A 133 -0.79 14.46 -10.51
N LEU A 134 -0.27 13.29 -10.16
CA LEU A 134 1.15 12.96 -10.18
C LEU A 134 1.62 12.61 -11.59
N ALA A 135 0.92 11.69 -12.26
CA ALA A 135 1.24 11.25 -13.61
C ALA A 135 1.24 12.43 -14.60
N ALA A 136 0.30 13.36 -14.46
CA ALA A 136 0.20 14.54 -15.33
C ALA A 136 1.45 15.45 -15.27
N ARG A 137 2.20 15.47 -14.16
CA ARG A 137 3.44 16.25 -14.03
C ARG A 137 4.55 15.74 -14.95
N ASP A 138 4.56 14.43 -15.18
CA ASP A 138 5.49 13.75 -16.08
C ASP A 138 4.91 13.61 -17.50
N GLY A 139 3.76 14.24 -17.78
CA GLY A 139 3.08 14.13 -19.08
C GLY A 139 2.49 12.74 -19.35
N ILE A 140 2.26 11.94 -18.30
CA ILE A 140 1.74 10.57 -18.39
C ILE A 140 0.24 10.57 -18.13
N ASP A 141 -0.52 9.88 -18.99
CA ASP A 141 -1.92 9.54 -18.73
C ASP A 141 -1.99 8.40 -17.71
N TRP A 142 -2.47 8.71 -16.49
CA TRP A 142 -2.59 7.74 -15.41
C TRP A 142 -3.45 6.52 -15.79
N MET A 143 -4.54 6.71 -16.53
CA MET A 143 -5.47 5.63 -16.84
C MET A 143 -4.85 4.64 -17.83
N GLU A 144 -4.06 5.13 -18.78
CA GLU A 144 -3.28 4.27 -19.68
C GLU A 144 -2.12 3.61 -18.93
N TYR A 145 -1.39 4.35 -18.09
CA TYR A 145 -0.29 3.80 -17.31
C TYR A 145 -0.75 2.71 -16.33
N LYS A 146 -1.84 2.95 -15.59
CA LYS A 146 -2.49 1.96 -14.73
C LYS A 146 -2.94 0.72 -15.52
N ARG A 147 -3.40 0.88 -16.76
CA ARG A 147 -3.75 -0.26 -17.64
C ARG A 147 -2.52 -1.08 -18.00
N GLN A 148 -1.37 -0.45 -18.22
CA GLN A 148 -0.10 -1.14 -18.45
C GLN A 148 0.36 -1.87 -17.19
N LEU A 149 0.33 -1.22 -16.02
CA LEU A 149 0.64 -1.85 -14.74
C LEU A 149 -0.26 -3.06 -14.43
N LYS A 150 -1.54 -3.01 -14.79
CA LYS A 150 -2.44 -4.16 -14.68
C LYS A 150 -2.03 -5.32 -15.58
N LYS A 151 -1.60 -5.03 -16.83
CA LYS A 151 -1.14 -6.06 -17.78
C LYS A 151 0.19 -6.69 -17.34
N SER A 152 1.05 -5.95 -16.66
CA SER A 152 2.32 -6.45 -16.10
C SER A 152 2.17 -7.06 -14.70
N GLU A 153 0.94 -7.25 -14.21
CA GLU A 153 0.64 -7.78 -12.86
C GLU A 153 1.20 -6.91 -11.71
N GLN A 154 1.59 -5.67 -11.99
CA GLN A 154 2.09 -4.70 -11.01
C GLN A 154 0.97 -3.90 -10.33
N TRP A 155 -0.27 -3.97 -10.82
CA TRP A 155 -1.42 -3.31 -10.20
C TRP A 155 -2.56 -4.30 -9.96
N ASN A 156 -2.70 -4.76 -8.72
CA ASN A 156 -3.61 -5.84 -8.32
C ASN A 156 -4.72 -5.27 -7.43
N VAL A 157 -5.98 -5.52 -7.78
CA VAL A 157 -7.13 -4.98 -7.04
C VAL A 157 -8.13 -6.08 -6.71
N GLU A 158 -8.53 -6.15 -5.46
CA GLU A 158 -9.55 -7.06 -4.95
C GLU A 158 -10.47 -6.30 -3.97
N VAL A 159 -11.50 -5.65 -4.51
CA VAL A 159 -12.48 -4.87 -3.74
C VAL A 159 -13.86 -5.50 -3.78
N TYR A 160 -14.57 -5.47 -2.65
CA TYR A 160 -15.89 -6.08 -2.49
C TYR A 160 -16.93 -5.10 -1.93
#